data_AF-A0A353ZA15-F1
#
_entry.id   AF-A0A353ZA15-F1
#
_cell.length_a   1.000
_cell.length_b   1.000
_cell.length_c   1.000
_cell.angle_alpha   90.00
_cell.angle_beta   90.00
_cell.angle_gamma   90.00
#
_symmetry.space_group_name_H-M   'P 1'
#
loop_
_entity.id
_entity.type
_entity.pdbx_description
1 polymer ?
#
loop_
_entity_poly.entity_id
_entity_poly.type
_entity_poly.pdbx_seq_one_letter_code
_entity_poly.pdbx_strand_id
1 'polypeptide(L)'
;MKRLRIHYCLAALTVFLTALSQNAYADTVTAIIDNVSAPQVSMNLRNWCPLNIPPAYAPPSGILTMGTRATQFRVQRTGGTFQGELLGNVPGRFAAFCLEPLQPAAVGTNKTYTLQSLSMGSTDIGGMGAQRAGMIRELFGRFYPDFSKSITQEQSAALQIATWEILRENIDPNTCTVMPLSYSDLDVTDTSSDIFFSYATDGSIALAQSYLDALNGSGPTAFGLAALTLPEVQGQPSQDLLVQFVPEPSTWILMGVGIVGLFWHRNRTKARLAA
;
A
#
# COMPACT_ATOMS: atom_id res chain seq x y z
N MET A 1 -34.30 -32.14 -27.81
CA MET A 1 -34.26 -30.71 -27.42
C MET A 1 -33.94 -30.51 -25.92
N LYS A 2 -32.76 -30.89 -25.41
CA LYS A 2 -32.41 -30.74 -23.96
C LYS A 2 -31.03 -30.11 -23.68
N ARG A 3 -30.29 -29.62 -24.68
CA ARG A 3 -28.89 -29.14 -24.51
C ARG A 3 -28.71 -27.61 -24.39
N LEU A 4 -29.77 -26.81 -24.48
CA LEU A 4 -29.63 -25.34 -24.54
C LEU A 4 -29.62 -24.60 -23.18
N ARG A 5 -29.94 -25.26 -22.06
CA ARG A 5 -30.15 -24.57 -20.76
C ARG A 5 -28.91 -24.43 -19.87
N ILE A 6 -27.82 -25.14 -20.15
CA ILE A 6 -26.62 -25.15 -19.27
C ILE A 6 -25.70 -23.95 -19.53
N HIS A 7 -25.71 -23.38 -20.74
CA HIS A 7 -24.80 -22.28 -21.10
C HIS A 7 -25.18 -20.93 -20.47
N TYR A 8 -26.47 -20.71 -20.17
CA TYR A 8 -26.93 -19.45 -19.56
C TYR A 8 -26.58 -19.31 -18.08
N CYS A 9 -26.49 -20.42 -17.32
CA CYS A 9 -26.12 -20.36 -15.90
C CYS A 9 -24.61 -20.11 -15.68
N LEU A 10 -23.75 -20.59 -16.59
CA LEU A 10 -22.30 -20.39 -16.44
C LEU A 10 -21.89 -18.93 -16.71
N ALA A 11 -22.52 -18.28 -17.70
CA ALA A 11 -22.25 -16.89 -18.04
C ALA A 11 -22.73 -15.90 -16.96
N ALA A 12 -23.87 -16.17 -16.31
CA ALA A 12 -24.37 -15.31 -15.24
C ALA A 12 -23.48 -15.37 -13.97
N LEU A 13 -22.87 -16.52 -13.69
CA LEU A 13 -21.97 -16.69 -12.55
C LEU A 13 -20.62 -15.99 -12.78
N THR A 14 -20.11 -15.96 -14.02
CA THR A 14 -18.86 -15.26 -14.34
C THR A 14 -19.01 -13.74 -14.23
N VAL A 15 -20.16 -13.18 -14.67
CA VAL A 15 -20.44 -11.74 -14.56
C VAL A 15 -20.59 -11.29 -13.09
N PHE A 16 -21.13 -12.14 -12.22
CA PHE A 16 -21.27 -11.82 -10.79
C PHE A 16 -19.93 -11.87 -10.03
N LEU A 17 -19.02 -12.79 -10.39
CA LEU A 17 -17.68 -12.83 -9.78
C LEU A 17 -16.77 -11.68 -10.25
N THR A 18 -16.92 -11.18 -11.48
CA THR A 18 -16.16 -10.01 -11.93
C THR A 18 -16.66 -8.70 -11.31
N ALA A 19 -17.96 -8.59 -10.99
CA ALA A 19 -18.55 -7.40 -10.37
C ALA A 19 -18.16 -7.21 -8.89
N LEU A 20 -17.70 -8.26 -8.20
CA LEU A 20 -17.14 -8.17 -6.85
C LEU A 20 -15.64 -7.83 -6.83
N SER A 21 -14.99 -7.78 -8.00
CA SER A 21 -13.53 -7.79 -8.04
C SER A 21 -12.85 -6.43 -8.11
N GLN A 22 -13.51 -5.34 -8.52
CA GLN A 22 -12.78 -4.08 -8.78
C GLN A 22 -13.64 -2.83 -8.54
N ASN A 23 -13.11 -1.91 -7.73
CA ASN A 23 -13.58 -0.54 -7.42
C ASN A 23 -14.68 -0.45 -6.32
N ALA A 24 -14.54 0.33 -5.24
CA ALA A 24 -13.53 1.29 -4.81
C ALA A 24 -13.61 1.34 -3.27
N TYR A 25 -12.48 1.39 -2.57
CA TYR A 25 -12.56 1.88 -1.20
C TYR A 25 -12.80 3.40 -1.31
N ALA A 26 -13.98 3.83 -0.84
CA ALA A 26 -14.37 5.22 -0.57
C ALA A 26 -14.68 5.41 0.93
N ASP A 27 -14.39 4.38 1.72
CA ASP A 27 -14.51 4.44 3.16
C ASP A 27 -13.46 5.36 3.75
N THR A 28 -13.78 5.89 4.92
CA THR A 28 -12.88 6.75 5.65
C THR A 28 -12.34 6.07 6.89
N VAL A 29 -11.13 6.45 7.28
CA VAL A 29 -10.52 6.09 8.56
C VAL A 29 -10.07 7.39 9.22
N THR A 30 -10.65 7.73 10.36
CA THR A 30 -10.13 8.84 11.17
C THR A 30 -9.12 8.28 12.16
N ALA A 31 -7.93 8.89 12.20
CA ALA A 31 -6.81 8.32 12.93
C ALA A 31 -5.79 9.36 13.44
N ILE A 32 -5.03 8.96 14.47
CA ILE A 32 -3.93 9.71 15.08
C ILE A 32 -2.64 8.90 14.92
N ILE A 33 -1.62 9.49 14.30
CA ILE A 33 -0.28 8.90 14.21
C ILE A 33 0.46 9.15 15.53
N ASP A 34 1.00 8.09 16.14
CA ASP A 34 1.83 8.20 17.34
C ASP A 34 3.21 8.75 17.01
N ASN A 35 3.81 9.41 18.01
CA ASN A 35 5.22 9.73 17.93
C ASN A 35 6.02 8.43 18.10
N VAL A 36 6.91 8.16 17.15
CA VAL A 36 7.77 6.98 17.14
C VAL A 36 9.23 7.41 17.13
N SER A 37 10.06 6.72 17.92
CA SER A 37 11.50 6.77 17.76
C SER A 37 11.86 6.05 16.45
N ALA A 38 12.61 6.71 15.58
CA ALA A 38 13.00 6.17 14.29
C ALA A 38 14.49 6.46 14.04
N PRO A 39 15.20 5.57 13.33
CA PRO A 39 16.55 5.86 12.86
C PRO A 39 16.49 7.07 11.93
N GLN A 40 17.53 7.90 12.01
CA GLN A 40 17.69 8.99 11.06
C GLN A 40 18.31 8.42 9.79
N VAL A 41 17.71 8.77 8.66
CA VAL A 41 18.18 8.39 7.33
C VAL A 41 18.38 9.65 6.50
N SER A 42 19.49 9.74 5.79
CA SER A 42 19.71 10.79 4.79
C SER A 42 19.25 10.28 3.44
N MET A 43 18.15 10.87 2.96
CA MET A 43 17.59 10.62 1.65
C MET A 43 18.01 11.75 0.72
N ASN A 44 18.40 11.40 -0.49
CA ASN A 44 18.77 12.31 -1.56
C ASN A 44 17.79 12.05 -2.69
N LEU A 45 17.14 13.09 -3.18
CA LEU A 45 16.38 12.98 -4.41
C LEU A 45 17.12 13.76 -5.49
N ARG A 46 16.97 13.36 -6.74
CA ARG A 46 17.44 14.11 -7.91
C ARG A 46 16.26 14.78 -8.60
N ASN A 47 15.14 14.07 -8.67
CA ASN A 47 13.90 14.56 -9.27
C ASN A 47 12.91 14.98 -8.17
N TRP A 48 12.61 16.28 -8.12
CA TRP A 48 11.76 16.91 -7.09
C TRP A 48 10.27 16.86 -7.39
N CYS A 49 9.86 16.19 -8.45
CA CYS A 49 8.47 16.18 -8.91
C CYS A 49 7.49 15.65 -7.85
N PRO A 50 6.28 16.24 -7.68
CA PRO A 50 5.84 17.60 -8.05
C PRO A 50 5.88 18.53 -6.85
N LEU A 51 6.99 18.54 -6.11
CA LEU A 51 7.22 19.61 -5.16
C LEU A 51 7.20 20.91 -5.96
N ASN A 52 6.13 21.67 -5.79
CA ASN A 52 5.99 23.07 -6.18
C ASN A 52 6.95 23.93 -5.32
N ILE A 53 8.20 23.49 -5.18
CA ILE A 53 9.31 24.22 -4.60
C ILE A 53 9.56 25.37 -5.56
N PRO A 54 9.35 26.63 -5.12
CA PRO A 54 9.69 27.77 -5.94
C PRO A 54 11.15 27.65 -6.41
N PRO A 55 11.50 28.01 -7.65
CA PRO A 55 12.86 27.86 -8.19
C PRO A 55 13.98 28.41 -7.31
N ALA A 56 13.67 29.39 -6.45
CA ALA A 56 14.58 29.97 -5.45
C ALA A 56 15.05 28.99 -4.35
N TYR A 57 14.36 27.85 -4.19
CA TYR A 57 14.64 26.83 -3.18
C TYR A 57 15.14 25.51 -3.81
N ALA A 58 15.31 25.47 -5.14
CA ALA A 58 15.97 24.35 -5.78
C ALA A 58 17.45 24.31 -5.34
N PRO A 59 17.96 23.17 -4.87
CA PRO A 59 19.35 23.07 -4.44
C PRO A 59 20.29 23.34 -5.62
N PRO A 60 21.42 24.06 -5.42
CA PRO A 60 22.36 24.39 -6.49
C PRO A 60 22.95 23.16 -7.21
N SER A 61 23.01 22.04 -6.49
CA SER A 61 23.48 20.73 -6.98
C SER A 61 22.45 19.97 -7.82
N GLY A 62 21.19 20.42 -7.84
CA GLY A 62 20.06 19.62 -8.33
C GLY A 62 19.67 18.45 -7.41
N ILE A 63 20.41 18.24 -6.30
CA ILE A 63 20.19 17.19 -5.30
C ILE A 63 19.85 17.85 -3.95
N LEU A 64 18.69 17.56 -3.39
CA LEU A 64 18.22 17.97 -2.08
C LEU A 64 18.32 16.76 -1.16
N THR A 65 19.30 16.87 -0.27
CA THR A 65 19.52 15.91 0.79
C THR A 65 18.67 16.32 1.98
N MET A 66 17.86 15.40 2.48
CA MET A 66 17.03 15.62 3.67
C MET A 66 17.22 14.50 4.68
N GLY A 67 17.27 14.89 5.95
CA GLY A 67 17.14 13.96 7.05
C GLY A 67 15.67 13.56 7.20
N THR A 68 15.39 12.27 7.09
CA THR A 68 14.07 11.69 7.31
C THR A 68 14.12 10.60 8.38
N ARG A 69 12.96 10.09 8.74
CA ARG A 69 12.75 9.02 9.73
C ARG A 69 12.08 7.84 9.04
N ALA A 70 12.85 6.80 8.76
CA ALA A 70 12.35 5.60 8.13
C ALA A 70 11.88 4.61 9.21
N THR A 71 10.57 4.41 9.38
CA THR A 71 10.04 3.40 10.30
C THR A 71 8.56 3.10 10.07
N GLN A 72 8.07 2.05 10.72
CA GLN A 72 6.67 1.78 10.94
C GLN A 72 6.09 2.74 11.99
N PHE A 73 4.94 3.34 11.68
CA PHE A 73 4.12 4.11 12.61
C PHE A 73 3.11 3.22 13.33
N ARG A 74 2.81 3.60 14.56
CA ARG A 74 1.64 3.11 15.29
C ARG A 74 0.53 4.14 15.16
N VAL A 75 -0.66 3.68 14.81
CA VAL A 75 -1.74 4.58 14.48
C VAL A 75 -3.00 4.20 15.27
N GLN A 76 -3.56 5.17 16.00
CA GLN A 76 -4.87 5.00 16.64
C GLN A 76 -5.94 5.22 15.60
N ARG A 77 -6.88 4.29 15.46
CA ARG A 77 -8.16 4.61 14.85
C ARG A 77 -9.05 5.31 15.87
N THR A 78 -9.60 6.46 15.48
CA THR A 78 -10.52 7.28 16.31
C THR A 78 -11.90 7.44 15.69
N GLY A 79 -12.09 7.05 14.43
CA GLY A 79 -13.38 7.11 13.74
C GLY A 79 -13.33 6.61 12.29
N GLY A 80 -14.20 7.15 11.45
CA GLY A 80 -14.35 6.79 10.03
C GLY A 80 -15.41 5.73 9.75
N THR A 81 -15.73 5.53 8.48
CA THR A 81 -16.79 4.61 8.01
C THR A 81 -16.34 3.18 7.77
N PHE A 82 -15.03 2.94 7.59
CA PHE A 82 -14.50 1.59 7.28
C PHE A 82 -14.81 0.60 8.41
N GLN A 83 -15.53 -0.50 8.18
CA GLN A 83 -15.87 -1.43 9.28
C GLN A 83 -14.82 -2.53 9.53
N GLY A 84 -13.89 -2.72 8.58
CA GLY A 84 -12.88 -3.77 8.69
C GLY A 84 -11.80 -3.52 9.76
N GLU A 85 -11.07 -4.59 10.08
CA GLU A 85 -9.95 -4.56 11.00
C GLU A 85 -8.66 -4.15 10.28
N LEU A 86 -8.01 -3.09 10.76
CA LEU A 86 -6.65 -2.70 10.36
C LEU A 86 -5.66 -3.38 11.29
N LEU A 87 -4.65 -4.03 10.71
CA LEU A 87 -3.71 -4.86 11.46
C LEU A 87 -2.58 -4.04 12.09
N GLY A 88 -2.22 -4.42 13.31
CA GLY A 88 -1.08 -3.88 14.04
C GLY A 88 -0.67 -4.79 15.18
N ASN A 89 0.57 -4.66 15.63
CA ASN A 89 1.16 -5.47 16.69
C ASN A 89 0.93 -4.92 18.11
N VAL A 90 0.15 -3.83 18.24
CA VAL A 90 -0.19 -3.19 19.51
C VAL A 90 -1.72 -3.13 19.64
N PRO A 91 -2.30 -3.58 20.76
CA PRO A 91 -3.75 -3.53 20.96
C PRO A 91 -4.34 -2.14 20.74
N GLY A 92 -5.42 -2.05 19.93
CA GLY A 92 -6.10 -0.81 19.60
C GLY A 92 -5.34 0.13 18.65
N ARG A 93 -4.20 -0.32 18.10
CA ARG A 93 -3.40 0.41 17.12
C ARG A 93 -3.18 -0.45 15.88
N PHE A 94 -3.15 0.18 14.72
CA PHE A 94 -2.71 -0.47 13.50
C PHE A 94 -1.32 0.03 13.10
N ALA A 95 -0.59 -0.78 12.33
CA ALA A 95 0.70 -0.43 11.78
C ALA A 95 0.54 0.28 10.43
N ALA A 96 1.37 1.28 10.19
CA ALA A 96 1.39 2.02 8.95
C ALA A 96 2.81 2.38 8.51
N PHE A 97 3.01 2.51 7.20
CA PHE A 97 4.26 3.04 6.61
C PHE A 97 3.93 4.25 5.75
N CYS A 98 4.84 5.21 5.64
CA CYS A 98 4.67 6.36 4.75
C CYS A 98 4.75 5.90 3.29
N LEU A 99 3.82 6.35 2.45
CA LEU A 99 3.94 6.21 0.99
C LEU A 99 4.77 7.37 0.41
N GLU A 100 4.66 8.56 0.98
CA GLU A 100 5.37 9.73 0.51
C GLU A 100 6.59 10.05 1.37
N PRO A 101 7.80 10.14 0.80
CA PRO A 101 8.98 10.54 1.56
C PRO A 101 9.07 12.05 1.82
N LEU A 102 8.37 12.85 1.01
CA LEU A 102 8.43 14.30 0.99
C LEU A 102 7.33 14.98 1.81
N GLN A 103 6.27 14.24 2.15
CA GLN A 103 5.18 14.75 2.95
C GLN A 103 5.45 14.47 4.43
N PRO A 104 5.34 15.47 5.33
CA PRO A 104 5.47 15.21 6.74
C PRO A 104 4.23 14.52 7.31
N ALA A 105 4.44 13.54 8.19
CA ALA A 105 3.37 12.94 8.99
C ALA A 105 2.88 13.90 10.09
N ALA A 106 1.56 14.12 10.17
CA ALA A 106 0.93 14.97 11.20
C ALA A 106 0.77 14.23 12.55
N VAL A 107 1.88 13.99 13.25
CA VAL A 107 1.90 13.26 14.53
C VAL A 107 1.00 13.94 15.58
N GLY A 108 0.26 13.13 16.35
CA GLY A 108 -0.61 13.61 17.43
C GLY A 108 -1.88 14.35 16.97
N THR A 109 -2.12 14.46 15.66
CA THR A 109 -3.29 15.16 15.10
C THR A 109 -4.27 14.16 14.50
N ASN A 110 -5.56 14.36 14.74
CA ASN A 110 -6.61 13.59 14.07
C ASN A 110 -6.67 13.98 12.59
N LYS A 111 -6.58 12.97 11.71
CA LYS A 111 -6.75 13.12 10.26
C LYS A 111 -7.75 12.09 9.76
N THR A 112 -8.59 12.47 8.81
CA THR A 112 -9.55 11.55 8.16
C THR A 112 -9.02 11.19 6.79
N TYR A 113 -8.56 9.95 6.68
CA TYR A 113 -8.03 9.36 5.46
C TYR A 113 -9.15 8.72 4.65
N THR A 114 -9.02 8.73 3.33
CA THR A 114 -9.80 7.87 2.44
C THR A 114 -9.02 6.57 2.25
N LEU A 115 -9.65 5.43 2.54
CA LEU A 115 -9.08 4.14 2.23
C LEU A 115 -9.20 3.90 0.74
N GLN A 116 -8.13 3.47 0.08
CA GLN A 116 -8.07 3.18 -1.35
C GLN A 116 -7.34 1.85 -1.58
N SER A 117 -7.63 1.20 -2.71
CA SER A 117 -6.78 0.08 -3.14
C SER A 117 -5.35 0.57 -3.36
N LEU A 118 -4.35 -0.23 -3.02
CA LEU A 118 -2.95 0.20 -3.08
C LEU A 118 -2.55 0.82 -4.44
N SER A 119 -2.95 0.22 -5.57
CA SER A 119 -2.62 0.73 -6.91
C SER A 119 -3.31 2.06 -7.28
N MET A 120 -4.37 2.42 -6.57
CA MET A 120 -5.10 3.68 -6.73
C MET A 120 -4.68 4.72 -5.69
N GLY A 121 -3.86 4.34 -4.71
CA GLY A 121 -3.38 5.26 -3.69
C GLY A 121 -2.78 6.48 -4.37
N SER A 122 -3.38 7.63 -4.10
CA SER A 122 -2.80 8.93 -4.46
C SER A 122 -1.37 8.97 -3.95
N THR A 123 -0.49 9.46 -4.81
CA THR A 123 0.87 9.84 -4.47
C THR A 123 1.06 11.27 -4.93
N ASP A 124 2.08 11.95 -4.42
CA ASP A 124 2.40 13.30 -4.91
C ASP A 124 2.61 13.28 -6.42
N ILE A 125 3.21 12.23 -6.98
CA ILE A 125 3.43 11.97 -8.41
C ILE A 125 2.23 11.43 -9.21
N GLY A 126 1.00 11.52 -8.70
CA GLY A 126 -0.22 11.19 -9.48
C GLY A 126 -0.69 9.73 -9.42
N GLY A 127 -0.26 8.97 -8.41
CA GLY A 127 -0.64 7.59 -8.12
C GLY A 127 0.45 6.57 -8.47
N MET A 128 0.55 5.48 -7.70
CA MET A 128 1.63 4.48 -7.89
C MET A 128 1.39 3.48 -9.03
N GLY A 129 0.13 3.24 -9.42
CA GLY A 129 -0.21 2.28 -10.46
C GLY A 129 -0.01 0.81 -10.10
N ALA A 130 -0.34 -0.09 -11.03
CA ALA A 130 -0.36 -1.53 -10.78
C ALA A 130 1.04 -2.13 -10.59
N GLN A 131 2.03 -1.65 -11.33
CA GLN A 131 3.40 -2.20 -11.32
C GLN A 131 4.08 -2.00 -9.96
N ARG A 132 4.16 -0.77 -9.47
CA ARG A 132 4.74 -0.45 -8.16
C ARG A 132 3.94 -1.07 -7.02
N ALA A 133 2.60 -1.04 -7.09
CA ALA A 133 1.77 -1.75 -6.13
C ALA A 133 2.00 -3.28 -6.13
N GLY A 134 2.39 -3.87 -7.26
CA GLY A 134 2.81 -5.27 -7.34
C GLY A 134 4.13 -5.52 -6.61
N MET A 135 5.13 -4.68 -6.87
CA MET A 135 6.44 -4.72 -6.20
C MET A 135 6.32 -4.52 -4.69
N ILE A 136 5.52 -3.55 -4.23
CA ILE A 136 5.27 -3.31 -2.80
C ILE A 136 4.57 -4.53 -2.17
N ARG A 137 3.57 -5.12 -2.84
CA ARG A 137 2.94 -6.35 -2.32
C ARG A 137 3.94 -7.49 -2.20
N GLU A 138 4.83 -7.67 -3.16
CA GLU A 138 5.89 -8.68 -3.08
C GLU A 138 6.89 -8.39 -1.96
N LEU A 139 7.35 -7.14 -1.82
CA LEU A 139 8.25 -6.68 -0.76
C LEU A 139 7.70 -7.04 0.62
N PHE A 140 6.48 -6.60 0.92
CA PHE A 140 5.85 -6.92 2.19
C PHE A 140 5.48 -8.41 2.28
N GLY A 141 5.11 -9.07 1.19
CA GLY A 141 4.81 -10.50 1.19
C GLY A 141 6.00 -11.38 1.58
N ARG A 142 7.22 -10.96 1.23
CA ARG A 142 8.46 -11.66 1.58
C ARG A 142 8.92 -11.36 3.00
N PHE A 143 8.90 -10.09 3.40
CA PHE A 143 9.63 -9.65 4.60
C PHE A 143 8.73 -9.25 5.77
N TYR A 144 7.46 -8.89 5.52
CA TYR A 144 6.51 -8.51 6.58
C TYR A 144 5.04 -8.73 6.15
N PRO A 145 4.63 -10.01 5.95
CA PRO A 145 3.33 -10.32 5.34
C PRO A 145 2.14 -10.12 6.28
N ASP A 146 2.37 -9.94 7.58
CA ASP A 146 1.35 -9.80 8.62
C ASP A 146 1.74 -8.71 9.62
N PHE A 147 1.04 -7.58 9.54
CA PHE A 147 1.28 -6.38 10.34
C PHE A 147 0.92 -6.56 11.82
N SER A 148 0.25 -7.67 12.19
CA SER A 148 0.05 -8.04 13.59
C SER A 148 1.32 -8.57 14.27
N LYS A 149 2.35 -8.90 13.49
CA LYS A 149 3.62 -9.43 14.01
C LYS A 149 4.58 -8.31 14.40
N SER A 150 5.42 -8.59 15.39
CA SER A 150 6.52 -7.69 15.77
C SER A 150 7.56 -7.63 14.66
N ILE A 151 8.11 -6.44 14.45
CA ILE A 151 9.22 -6.18 13.53
C ILE A 151 10.28 -5.36 14.26
N THR A 152 11.56 -5.55 13.96
CA THR A 152 12.63 -4.72 14.55
C THR A 152 12.64 -3.33 13.91
N GLN A 153 13.28 -2.36 14.58
CA GLN A 153 13.41 -1.00 14.05
C GLN A 153 14.24 -0.96 12.75
N GLU A 154 15.30 -1.75 12.67
CA GLU A 154 16.13 -1.87 11.46
C GLU A 154 15.31 -2.45 10.29
N GLN A 155 14.52 -3.50 10.54
CA GLN A 155 13.67 -4.12 9.53
C GLN A 155 12.55 -3.19 9.06
N SER A 156 11.92 -2.43 9.98
CA SER A 156 10.88 -1.45 9.62
C SER A 156 11.46 -0.28 8.83
N ALA A 157 12.66 0.18 9.19
CA ALA A 157 13.38 1.20 8.44
C ALA A 157 13.76 0.72 7.03
N ALA A 158 14.27 -0.51 6.90
CA ALA A 158 14.60 -1.11 5.62
C ALA A 158 13.38 -1.24 4.70
N LEU A 159 12.23 -1.67 5.23
CA LEU A 159 10.97 -1.70 4.48
C LEU A 159 10.53 -0.30 4.03
N GLN A 160 10.68 0.70 4.89
CA GLN A 160 10.30 2.08 4.56
C GLN A 160 11.19 2.66 3.45
N ILE A 161 12.50 2.44 3.51
CA ILE A 161 13.47 2.84 2.49
C ILE A 161 13.13 2.15 1.15
N ALA A 162 12.99 0.83 1.15
CA ALA A 162 12.65 0.05 -0.04
C ALA A 162 11.28 0.45 -0.64
N THR A 163 10.32 0.83 0.21
CA THR A 163 9.02 1.35 -0.26
C THR A 163 9.18 2.67 -1.00
N TRP A 164 9.98 3.60 -0.46
CA TRP A 164 10.22 4.89 -1.10
C TRP A 164 11.03 4.75 -2.40
N GLU A 165 12.00 3.85 -2.43
CA GLU A 165 12.72 3.48 -3.66
C GLU A 165 11.73 3.10 -4.77
N ILE A 166 10.88 2.09 -4.53
CA ILE A 166 9.90 1.61 -5.51
C ILE A 166 8.96 2.73 -5.97
N LEU A 167 8.56 3.61 -5.06
CA LEU A 167 7.61 4.69 -5.38
C LEU A 167 8.24 5.82 -6.18
N ARG A 168 9.49 6.19 -5.87
CA ARG A 168 10.16 7.37 -6.43
C ARG A 168 11.13 7.08 -7.57
N GLU A 169 11.46 5.83 -7.82
CA GLU A 169 12.38 5.47 -8.88
C GLU A 169 11.73 5.61 -10.27
N ASN A 170 12.53 6.05 -11.25
CA ASN A 170 12.16 6.26 -12.65
C ASN A 170 10.95 7.21 -12.85
N ILE A 171 11.14 8.47 -12.50
CA ILE A 171 10.22 9.58 -12.72
C ILE A 171 10.78 10.47 -13.83
N ASP A 172 9.97 10.83 -14.82
CA ASP A 172 10.36 11.84 -15.80
C ASP A 172 10.45 13.23 -15.12
N PRO A 173 11.63 13.86 -15.05
CA PRO A 173 11.82 15.12 -14.34
C PRO A 173 11.11 16.31 -14.98
N ASN A 174 10.75 16.23 -16.26
CA ASN A 174 10.14 17.33 -17.00
C ASN A 174 8.61 17.31 -16.88
N THR A 175 8.02 16.12 -16.88
CA THR A 175 6.57 15.94 -16.86
C THR A 175 6.04 15.53 -15.49
N CYS A 176 6.93 15.15 -14.57
CA CYS A 176 6.58 14.59 -13.26
C CYS A 176 5.70 13.34 -13.37
N THR A 177 5.88 12.57 -14.44
CA THR A 177 5.13 11.33 -14.67
C THR A 177 5.92 10.11 -14.26
N VAL A 178 5.25 9.20 -13.58
CA VAL A 178 5.76 7.89 -13.22
C VAL A 178 6.02 7.06 -14.49
N MET A 179 7.26 6.63 -14.71
CA MET A 179 7.64 5.80 -15.85
C MET A 179 7.60 4.30 -15.51
N PRO A 180 7.53 3.40 -16.50
CA PRO A 180 7.58 1.96 -16.26
C PRO A 180 8.86 1.55 -15.54
N LEU A 181 8.73 0.80 -14.42
CA LEU A 181 9.86 0.46 -13.54
C LEU A 181 10.19 -1.03 -13.62
N SER A 182 11.45 -1.38 -13.85
CA SER A 182 11.96 -2.75 -13.77
C SER A 182 12.54 -3.03 -12.38
N TYR A 183 12.61 -4.30 -11.99
CA TYR A 183 13.29 -4.71 -10.75
C TYR A 183 14.80 -4.39 -10.77
N SER A 184 15.39 -4.39 -11.96
CA SER A 184 16.81 -4.04 -12.18
C SER A 184 17.13 -2.57 -11.92
N ASP A 185 16.12 -1.72 -11.85
CA ASP A 185 16.29 -0.27 -11.70
C ASP A 185 16.36 0.13 -10.21
N LEU A 186 16.09 -0.80 -9.29
CA LEU A 186 16.01 -0.54 -7.85
C LEU A 186 17.40 -0.62 -7.22
N ASP A 187 17.96 0.52 -6.83
CA ASP A 187 19.25 0.61 -6.15
C ASP A 187 19.28 1.82 -5.20
N VAL A 188 19.14 1.54 -3.90
CA VAL A 188 19.09 2.59 -2.86
C VAL A 188 20.44 3.29 -2.68
N THR A 189 21.50 2.84 -3.36
CA THR A 189 22.86 3.39 -3.28
C THR A 189 23.32 4.06 -4.57
N ASP A 190 22.61 3.90 -5.68
CA ASP A 190 23.01 4.49 -6.95
C ASP A 190 22.83 6.00 -6.92
N THR A 191 23.94 6.73 -6.80
CA THR A 191 23.91 8.19 -6.83
C THR A 191 23.39 8.77 -8.15
N SER A 192 23.24 7.96 -9.21
CA SER A 192 22.69 8.37 -10.49
C SER A 192 21.16 8.29 -10.57
N SER A 193 20.51 7.55 -9.66
CA SER A 193 19.07 7.33 -9.60
C SER A 193 18.27 8.57 -9.16
N ASP A 194 16.95 8.45 -9.20
CA ASP A 194 16.04 9.51 -8.80
C ASP A 194 15.94 9.69 -7.28
N ILE A 195 16.16 8.59 -6.56
CA ILE A 195 16.20 8.52 -5.10
C ILE A 195 17.35 7.62 -4.65
N PHE A 196 18.18 8.11 -3.72
CA PHE A 196 19.23 7.29 -3.11
C PHE A 196 19.50 7.72 -1.67
N PHE A 197 20.11 6.83 -0.90
CA PHE A 197 20.27 6.97 0.54
C PHE A 197 21.75 6.95 0.91
N SER A 198 22.22 8.03 1.54
CA SER A 198 23.66 8.23 1.80
C SER A 198 24.07 7.96 3.24
N TYR A 199 23.11 7.83 4.16
CA TYR A 199 23.39 7.61 5.58
C TYR A 199 22.19 7.01 6.31
N ALA A 200 22.45 6.04 7.20
CA ALA A 200 21.50 5.53 8.19
C ALA A 200 22.24 5.10 9.46
N THR A 201 21.58 5.23 10.61
CA THR A 201 22.20 4.96 11.92
C THR A 201 22.32 3.47 12.27
N ASP A 202 21.61 2.57 11.58
CA ASP A 202 21.36 1.20 12.03
C ASP A 202 21.54 0.12 10.95
N GLY A 203 22.21 0.41 9.83
CA GLY A 203 22.43 -0.57 8.75
C GLY A 203 21.23 -0.78 7.80
N SER A 204 20.12 -0.08 8.05
CA SER A 204 18.86 -0.22 7.29
C SER A 204 18.97 0.00 5.78
N ILE A 205 19.94 0.79 5.29
CA ILE A 205 20.17 0.96 3.83
C ILE A 205 20.63 -0.36 3.20
N ALA A 206 21.62 -1.03 3.78
CA ALA A 206 22.13 -2.30 3.24
C ALA A 206 21.05 -3.40 3.32
N LEU A 207 20.27 -3.41 4.39
CA LEU A 207 19.13 -4.33 4.52
C LEU A 207 18.03 -4.01 3.49
N ALA A 208 17.73 -2.74 3.24
CA ALA A 208 16.77 -2.33 2.21
C ALA A 208 17.22 -2.79 0.81
N GLN A 209 18.50 -2.61 0.47
CA GLN A 209 19.04 -3.12 -0.81
C GLN A 209 18.84 -4.63 -0.92
N SER A 210 19.15 -5.39 0.15
CA SER A 210 18.96 -6.84 0.13
C SER A 210 17.50 -7.27 -0.04
N TYR A 211 16.54 -6.44 0.39
CA TYR A 211 15.12 -6.69 0.17
C TYR A 211 14.73 -6.44 -1.29
N LEU A 212 15.25 -5.37 -1.90
CA LEU A 212 15.01 -5.03 -3.30
C LEU A 212 15.62 -6.06 -4.25
N ASP A 213 16.84 -6.51 -3.98
CA ASP A 213 17.53 -7.57 -4.76
C ASP A 213 16.75 -8.89 -4.79
N ALA A 214 15.92 -9.15 -3.77
CA ALA A 214 15.13 -10.37 -3.67
C ALA A 214 13.81 -10.31 -4.47
N LEU A 215 13.41 -9.12 -4.94
CA LEU A 215 12.17 -8.94 -5.70
C LEU A 215 12.36 -9.40 -7.15
N ASN A 216 11.38 -10.15 -7.67
CA ASN A 216 11.49 -10.70 -9.02
C ASN A 216 10.13 -10.98 -9.69
N GLY A 217 9.02 -10.57 -9.09
CA GLY A 217 7.67 -10.74 -9.63
C GLY A 217 7.07 -12.13 -9.44
N SER A 218 7.80 -13.06 -8.83
CA SER A 218 7.35 -14.43 -8.57
C SER A 218 7.24 -14.78 -7.08
N GLY A 219 7.61 -13.82 -6.21
CA GLY A 219 7.58 -14.00 -4.76
C GLY A 219 6.19 -14.07 -4.14
N PRO A 220 6.10 -14.47 -2.87
CA PRO A 220 4.88 -14.32 -2.10
C PRO A 220 4.48 -12.84 -2.03
N THR A 221 3.18 -12.57 -2.17
CA THR A 221 2.62 -11.22 -2.09
C THR A 221 1.79 -11.06 -0.82
N ALA A 222 1.95 -9.93 -0.13
CA ALA A 222 1.11 -9.59 1.01
C ALA A 222 -0.33 -9.35 0.56
N PHE A 223 -1.27 -9.92 1.32
CA PHE A 223 -2.70 -9.71 1.14
C PHE A 223 -3.20 -8.55 1.99
N GLY A 224 -4.28 -7.91 1.56
CA GLY A 224 -4.95 -6.87 2.34
C GLY A 224 -4.18 -5.55 2.46
N LEU A 225 -3.17 -5.31 1.61
CA LEU A 225 -2.52 -3.99 1.55
C LEU A 225 -3.42 -2.95 0.90
N ALA A 226 -3.51 -1.78 1.52
CA ALA A 226 -4.26 -0.63 1.07
C ALA A 226 -3.51 0.68 1.34
N ALA A 227 -3.94 1.74 0.67
CA ALA A 227 -3.48 3.10 0.91
C ALA A 227 -4.54 3.86 1.72
N LEU A 228 -4.12 4.57 2.74
CA LEU A 228 -4.89 5.62 3.40
C LEU A 228 -4.40 6.95 2.86
N THR A 229 -5.23 7.62 2.08
CA THR A 229 -4.86 8.84 1.38
C THR A 229 -5.52 10.07 2.00
N LEU A 230 -4.78 11.17 2.11
CA LEU A 230 -5.33 12.47 2.47
C LEU A 230 -5.49 13.33 1.21
N PRO A 231 -6.59 14.11 1.10
CA PRO A 231 -6.61 15.17 0.11
C PRO A 231 -5.48 16.15 0.45
N GLU A 232 -4.65 16.47 -0.54
CA GLU A 232 -3.60 17.45 -0.36
C GLU A 232 -4.23 18.81 -0.04
N VAL A 233 -3.81 19.40 1.09
CA VAL A 233 -4.21 20.75 1.48
C VAL A 233 -2.95 21.57 1.51
N GLN A 234 -2.90 22.62 0.68
CA GLN A 234 -1.74 23.48 0.54
C GLN A 234 -1.24 23.98 1.91
N GLY A 235 0.03 23.74 2.20
CA GLY A 235 0.67 24.15 3.46
C GLY A 235 0.32 23.29 4.68
N GLN A 236 -0.29 22.12 4.50
CA GLN A 236 -0.57 21.18 5.59
C GLN A 236 0.17 19.85 5.37
N PRO A 237 0.63 19.19 6.45
CA PRO A 237 1.10 17.81 6.37
C PRO A 237 -0.02 16.89 5.87
N SER A 238 0.24 16.22 4.75
CA SER A 238 -0.71 15.32 4.05
C SER A 238 -0.12 13.94 3.77
N GLN A 239 0.63 13.35 4.70
CA GLN A 239 1.23 12.03 4.52
C GLN A 239 0.21 10.92 4.21
N ASP A 240 0.37 10.28 3.07
CA ASP A 240 -0.34 9.05 2.73
C ASP A 240 0.32 7.83 3.38
N LEU A 241 -0.51 6.84 3.78
CA LEU A 241 -0.06 5.69 4.57
C LEU A 241 -0.38 4.36 3.88
N LEU A 242 0.58 3.45 3.87
CA LEU A 242 0.40 2.04 3.58
C LEU A 242 -0.09 1.32 4.85
N VAL A 243 -1.18 0.58 4.73
CA VAL A 243 -1.76 -0.22 5.82
C VAL A 243 -2.12 -1.61 5.35
N GLN A 244 -2.34 -2.51 6.32
CA GLN A 244 -2.90 -3.83 6.07
C GLN A 244 -4.24 -3.99 6.78
N PHE A 245 -5.22 -4.61 6.12
CA PHE A 245 -6.51 -4.94 6.71
C PHE A 245 -6.89 -6.41 6.45
N VAL A 246 -7.75 -6.95 7.31
CA VAL A 246 -8.37 -8.27 7.10
C VAL A 246 -9.76 -8.06 6.47
N PRO A 247 -10.03 -8.62 5.28
CA PRO A 247 -11.38 -8.64 4.73
C PRO A 247 -12.32 -9.34 5.73
N GLU A 248 -13.45 -8.70 6.06
CA GLU A 248 -14.31 -9.19 7.15
C GLU A 248 -14.68 -10.68 6.96
N PRO A 249 -14.52 -11.53 8.00
CA PRO A 249 -14.87 -12.95 7.95
C PRO A 249 -16.34 -13.20 7.60
N SER A 250 -17.21 -12.25 7.93
CA SER A 250 -18.66 -12.27 7.67
C SER A 250 -18.96 -12.49 6.18
N THR A 251 -18.18 -11.90 5.28
CA THR A 251 -18.37 -12.01 3.83
C THR A 251 -18.17 -13.45 3.37
N TRP A 252 -17.13 -14.12 3.88
CA TRP A 252 -16.84 -15.52 3.56
C TRP A 252 -17.87 -16.48 4.16
N ILE A 253 -18.33 -16.19 5.38
CA ILE A 253 -19.38 -16.99 6.04
C ILE A 253 -20.70 -16.84 5.29
N LEU A 254 -21.12 -15.62 4.93
CA LEU A 254 -22.35 -15.40 4.18
C LEU A 254 -22.29 -15.99 2.78
N MET A 255 -21.14 -15.89 2.10
CA MET A 255 -20.93 -16.57 0.82
C MET A 255 -21.02 -18.09 0.98
N GLY A 256 -20.37 -18.65 2.00
CA GLY A 256 -20.42 -20.07 2.31
C GLY A 256 -21.85 -20.57 2.60
N VAL A 257 -22.58 -19.85 3.45
CA VAL A 257 -23.98 -20.17 3.77
C VAL A 257 -24.88 -20.04 2.54
N GLY A 258 -24.68 -19.01 1.72
CA GLY A 258 -25.41 -18.82 0.47
C GLY A 258 -25.23 -19.98 -0.51
N ILE A 259 -23.99 -20.45 -0.68
CA ILE A 259 -23.67 -21.61 -1.52
C ILE A 259 -24.35 -22.88 -0.99
N VAL A 260 -24.25 -23.16 0.32
CA VAL A 260 -24.90 -24.32 0.95
C VAL A 260 -26.42 -24.26 0.77
N GLY A 261 -27.03 -23.09 0.94
CA GLY A 261 -28.46 -22.87 0.71
C GLY A 261 -28.90 -23.19 -0.74
N LEU A 262 -28.11 -22.78 -1.73
CA LEU A 262 -28.37 -23.07 -3.14
C LEU A 262 -28.29 -24.58 -3.45
N PHE A 263 -27.30 -25.29 -2.90
CA PHE A 263 -27.20 -26.75 -3.04
C PHE A 263 -28.39 -27.47 -2.40
N TRP A 264 -28.81 -27.05 -1.21
CA TRP A 264 -29.94 -27.66 -0.53
C TRP A 264 -31.27 -27.43 -1.28
N HIS A 265 -31.47 -26.25 -1.85
CA HIS A 265 -32.65 -25.94 -2.65
C HIS A 265 -32.73 -26.77 -3.95
N ARG A 266 -31.60 -27.00 -4.62
CA ARG A 266 -31.54 -27.88 -5.83
C ARG A 266 -31.88 -29.33 -5.53
N ASN A 267 -31.51 -29.85 -4.37
CA ASN A 267 -31.81 -31.23 -4.02
C ASN A 267 -33.30 -31.44 -3.70
N ARG A 268 -33.98 -30.44 -3.13
CA ARG A 268 -35.43 -30.49 -2.87
C ARG A 268 -36.29 -30.43 -4.13
N THR A 269 -35.88 -29.69 -5.15
CA THR A 269 -36.62 -29.60 -6.42
C THR A 269 -36.53 -30.88 -7.24
N LYS A 270 -35.41 -31.61 -7.21
CA LYS A 270 -35.31 -32.95 -7.82
C LYS A 270 -36.24 -33.97 -7.16
N ALA A 271 -36.36 -33.94 -5.83
CA ALA A 271 -37.22 -34.86 -5.10
C ALA A 271 -38.73 -34.67 -5.43
N ARG A 272 -39.16 -33.45 -5.72
CA ARG A 272 -40.56 -33.16 -6.10
C ARG A 272 -40.94 -33.52 -7.53
N LEU A 273 -39.96 -33.69 -8.43
CA LEU A 273 -40.20 -34.12 -9.82
C LEU A 273 -40.16 -35.64 -9.99
N ALA A 274 -39.75 -36.37 -8.95
CA ALA A 274 -39.70 -37.83 -8.91
C ALA A 274 -40.89 -38.47 -8.19
N ALA A 275 -41.80 -37.66 -7.63
CA ALA A 275 -43.08 -38.03 -7.05
C ALA A 275 -44.21 -37.57 -7.96
#